data_AF-A0A928Y3Z7-F1
#
_entry.id   AF-A0A928Y3Z7-F1
#
_cell.length_a   1.000
_cell.length_b   1.000
_cell.length_c   1.000
_cell.angle_alpha   90.00
_cell.angle_beta   90.00
_cell.angle_gamma   90.00
#
_symmetry.space_group_name_H-M   'P 1'
#
loop_
_entity.id
_entity.type
_entity.pdbx_description
1 polymer ?
#
loop_
_entity_poly.entity_id
_entity_poly.type
_entity_poly.pdbx_seq_one_letter_code
_entity_poly.pdbx_strand_id
1 'polypeptide(L)'
;MNKAFTRENDAAADADDDEIESAPPLPAGSRNYMTPGGFARLKAELDRLVAVERPELIATVAWAASNGDRSENADYQYGKRRLREIERRIRFLVKRLDAAEVVDPEARARDGVDQVFFGATVDYATHAGERRTISIVGIDETDTARGYVSWIAPIARALTKAREGDVVSFRTPAGVEEVEVLEVRYLPLATGTAPDAVQPARLTRAGG
;
A
#
# COMPACT_ATOMS: atom_id res chain seq x y z
N MET A 1 -60.77 29.32 2.19
CA MET A 1 -59.69 29.77 1.28
C MET A 1 -58.44 30.00 2.10
N ASN A 2 -57.59 29.00 2.25
CA ASN A 2 -56.29 29.15 2.92
C ASN A 2 -55.19 28.95 1.89
N LYS A 3 -54.36 29.98 1.75
CA LYS A 3 -53.22 30.03 0.83
C LYS A 3 -52.14 29.06 1.31
N ALA A 4 -51.74 28.19 0.39
CA ALA A 4 -50.53 27.38 0.50
C ALA A 4 -49.30 28.28 0.56
N PHE A 5 -48.45 28.07 1.56
CA PHE A 5 -47.05 28.44 1.52
C PHE A 5 -46.27 27.13 1.31
N THR A 6 -45.89 26.90 0.06
CA THR A 6 -44.86 25.93 -0.30
C THR A 6 -43.53 26.55 0.13
N ARG A 7 -42.84 25.93 1.08
CA ARG A 7 -41.42 26.20 1.31
C ARG A 7 -40.66 25.00 0.77
N GLU A 8 -39.89 25.28 -0.26
CA GLU A 8 -39.00 24.37 -0.95
C GLU A 8 -38.05 23.67 0.02
N ASN A 9 -37.92 22.38 -0.20
CA ASN A 9 -37.02 21.46 0.46
C ASN A 9 -35.64 21.60 -0.19
N ASP A 10 -34.95 22.72 0.05
CA ASP A 10 -33.60 22.99 -0.44
C ASP A 10 -32.53 22.67 0.61
N ALA A 11 -32.53 21.41 1.04
CA ALA A 11 -31.35 20.75 1.54
C ALA A 11 -31.26 19.41 0.83
N ALA A 12 -30.94 19.49 -0.47
CA ALA A 12 -30.63 18.35 -1.30
C ALA A 12 -29.47 17.56 -0.67
N ALA A 13 -29.80 16.33 -0.27
CA ALA A 13 -28.93 15.16 -0.29
C ALA A 13 -27.53 15.31 0.35
N ASP A 14 -27.46 15.23 1.68
CA ASP A 14 -26.30 14.61 2.37
C ASP A 14 -26.34 13.07 2.21
N ALA A 15 -26.49 12.63 0.97
CA ALA A 15 -26.50 11.24 0.57
C ALA A 15 -25.37 10.99 -0.42
N ASP A 16 -24.14 11.20 0.05
CA ASP A 16 -22.98 10.47 -0.48
C ASP A 16 -22.45 9.61 0.67
N ASP A 17 -23.16 8.51 0.90
CA ASP A 17 -22.61 7.26 1.40
C ASP A 17 -21.64 6.75 0.32
N ASP A 18 -20.56 7.51 0.11
CA ASP A 18 -19.52 7.28 -0.88
C ASP A 18 -18.96 5.88 -0.65
N GLU A 19 -19.44 4.94 -1.46
CA GLU A 19 -18.94 3.59 -1.60
C GLU A 19 -17.42 3.59 -1.49
N ILE A 20 -16.94 2.73 -0.59
CA ILE A 20 -15.56 2.57 -0.19
C ILE A 20 -14.77 1.97 -1.37
N GLU A 21 -14.50 2.74 -2.41
CA GLU A 21 -13.46 2.42 -3.39
C GLU A 21 -12.15 3.06 -2.96
N SER A 22 -11.53 2.49 -1.91
CA SER A 22 -10.14 2.80 -1.58
C SER A 22 -9.40 1.55 -1.13
N ALA A 23 -8.67 0.96 -2.08
CA ALA A 23 -7.84 -0.24 -1.98
C ALA A 23 -8.62 -1.53 -1.62
N PRO A 24 -8.18 -2.70 -2.10
CA PRO A 24 -8.79 -3.96 -1.70
C PRO A 24 -8.83 -4.02 -0.17
N PRO A 25 -10.01 -4.29 0.43
CA PRO A 25 -10.14 -4.41 1.87
C PRO A 25 -9.14 -5.47 2.34
N LEU A 26 -8.51 -5.22 3.49
CA LEU A 26 -7.79 -6.28 4.18
C LEU A 26 -8.75 -7.46 4.33
N PRO A 27 -8.33 -8.70 4.04
CA PRO A 27 -9.19 -9.87 4.23
C PRO A 27 -9.78 -9.85 5.65
N ALA A 28 -11.09 -10.04 5.78
CA ALA A 28 -11.75 -9.99 7.09
C ALA A 28 -11.06 -10.93 8.10
N GLY A 29 -10.68 -10.42 9.26
CA GLY A 29 -9.97 -11.18 10.31
C GLY A 29 -8.47 -11.39 10.09
N SER A 30 -7.85 -10.78 9.07
CA SER A 30 -6.41 -10.87 8.85
C SER A 30 -5.63 -9.73 9.50
N ARG A 31 -4.49 -10.06 10.12
CA ARG A 31 -3.54 -9.09 10.66
C ARG A 31 -2.77 -8.44 9.50
N ASN A 32 -2.64 -7.11 9.47
CA ASN A 32 -1.92 -6.42 8.40
C ASN A 32 -0.42 -6.46 8.66
N TYR A 33 0.25 -7.53 8.26
CA TYR A 33 1.70 -7.61 8.38
C TYR A 33 2.37 -6.55 7.51
N MET A 34 3.33 -5.84 8.10
CA MET A 34 4.07 -4.76 7.45
C MET A 34 5.52 -4.80 7.91
N THR A 35 6.47 -4.45 7.04
CA THR A 35 7.86 -4.29 7.47
C THR A 35 8.06 -2.93 8.17
N PRO A 36 9.12 -2.75 8.98
CA PRO A 36 9.41 -1.45 9.62
C PRO A 36 9.55 -0.30 8.62
N GLY A 37 10.16 -0.56 7.45
CA GLY A 37 10.31 0.44 6.40
C GLY A 37 8.97 0.89 5.81
N GLY A 38 8.08 -0.05 5.50
CA GLY A 38 6.74 0.27 5.00
C GLY A 38 5.92 1.08 6.01
N PHE A 39 5.98 0.70 7.29
CA PHE A 39 5.32 1.44 8.36
C PHE A 39 5.83 2.87 8.46
N ALA A 40 7.15 3.06 8.49
CA ALA A 40 7.77 4.38 8.54
C ALA A 40 7.37 5.26 7.34
N ARG A 41 7.31 4.68 6.13
CA ARG A 41 6.89 5.38 4.91
C ARG A 41 5.43 5.86 4.99
N LEU A 42 4.51 4.98 5.38
CA LEU A 42 3.09 5.33 5.52
C LEU A 42 2.86 6.36 6.63
N LYS A 43 3.61 6.23 7.75
CA LYS A 43 3.58 7.19 8.85
C LYS A 43 4.08 8.56 8.43
N ALA A 44 5.20 8.63 7.71
CA ALA A 44 5.75 9.88 7.18
C ALA A 44 4.80 10.56 6.19
N GLU A 45 4.12 9.77 5.36
CA GLU A 45 3.07 10.28 4.46
C GLU A 45 1.90 10.88 5.26
N LEU A 46 1.38 10.15 6.26
CA LEU A 46 0.31 10.62 7.12
C LEU A 46 0.68 11.93 7.82
N ASP A 47 1.87 12.00 8.38
CA ASP A 47 2.36 13.18 9.09
C ASP A 47 2.43 14.40 8.18
N ARG A 48 2.94 14.24 6.95
CA ARG A 48 2.97 15.32 5.96
C ARG A 48 1.57 15.80 5.58
N LEU A 49 0.65 14.87 5.33
CA LEU A 49 -0.72 15.20 4.96
C LEU A 49 -1.44 15.98 6.07
N VAL A 50 -1.26 15.57 7.32
CA VAL A 50 -1.92 16.19 8.48
C VAL A 50 -1.27 17.52 8.88
N ALA A 51 0.05 17.57 8.92
CA ALA A 51 0.78 18.72 9.46
C ALA A 51 0.98 19.85 8.43
N VAL A 52 1.00 19.54 7.14
CA VAL A 52 1.36 20.49 6.07
C VAL A 52 0.22 20.65 5.07
N GLU A 53 -0.07 19.59 4.30
CA GLU A 53 -0.93 19.71 3.12
C GLU A 53 -2.39 20.07 3.48
N ARG A 54 -2.95 19.46 4.53
CA ARG A 54 -4.33 19.72 4.95
C ARG A 54 -4.52 21.17 5.44
N PRO A 55 -3.71 21.71 6.39
CA PRO A 55 -3.82 23.11 6.80
C PRO A 55 -3.69 24.12 5.65
N GLU A 56 -2.70 23.93 4.77
CA GLU A 56 -2.46 24.83 3.63
C GLU A 56 -3.65 24.85 2.66
N LEU A 57 -4.22 23.67 2.38
CA LEU A 57 -5.38 23.57 1.50
C LEU A 57 -6.64 24.17 2.12
N ILE A 58 -6.85 24.00 3.42
CA ILE A 58 -7.97 24.65 4.13
C ILE A 58 -7.85 26.17 4.03
N ALA A 59 -6.66 26.72 4.25
CA ALA A 59 -6.42 28.17 4.11
C ALA A 59 -6.69 28.66 2.67
N THR A 60 -6.23 27.90 1.68
CA THR A 60 -6.45 28.21 0.25
C THR A 60 -7.94 28.20 -0.11
N VAL A 61 -8.67 27.17 0.32
CA VAL A 61 -10.13 27.05 0.10
C VAL A 61 -10.88 28.18 0.78
N ALA A 62 -10.49 28.54 2.02
CA ALA A 62 -11.12 29.63 2.76
C ALA A 62 -10.91 30.99 2.06
N TRP A 63 -9.71 31.25 1.54
CA TRP A 63 -9.41 32.44 0.76
C TRP A 63 -10.17 32.49 -0.57
N ALA A 64 -10.23 31.37 -1.30
CA ALA A 64 -11.02 31.29 -2.53
C ALA A 64 -12.52 31.57 -2.25
N ALA A 65 -13.03 31.05 -1.12
CA ALA A 65 -14.40 31.29 -0.68
C ALA A 65 -14.69 32.74 -0.28
N SER A 66 -13.67 33.57 0.00
CA SER A 66 -13.83 35.01 0.28
C SER A 66 -13.79 35.90 -0.97
N ASN A 67 -13.37 35.37 -2.13
CA ASN A 67 -13.09 36.17 -3.34
C ASN A 67 -14.17 36.11 -4.44
N GLY A 68 -15.38 35.65 -4.14
CA GLY A 68 -16.49 35.70 -5.10
C GLY A 68 -17.57 34.66 -4.85
N ASP A 69 -18.41 34.45 -5.86
CA ASP A 69 -19.41 33.38 -5.85
C ASP A 69 -18.72 32.00 -5.87
N ARG A 70 -19.03 31.19 -4.86
CA ARG A 70 -18.47 29.85 -4.66
C ARG A 70 -18.83 28.89 -5.79
N SER A 71 -19.97 29.12 -6.47
CA SER A 71 -20.44 28.26 -7.54
C SER A 71 -19.65 28.44 -8.84
N GLU A 72 -19.10 29.64 -9.08
CA GLU A 72 -18.33 29.98 -10.28
C GLU A 72 -16.81 29.97 -10.05
N ASN A 73 -16.36 29.99 -8.78
CA ASN A 73 -14.94 30.01 -8.44
C ASN A 73 -14.28 28.63 -8.63
N ALA A 74 -13.51 28.49 -9.71
CA ALA A 74 -12.78 27.26 -10.05
C ALA A 74 -11.78 26.81 -8.96
N ASP A 75 -11.10 27.74 -8.29
CA ASP A 75 -10.12 27.45 -7.23
C ASP A 75 -10.81 26.86 -5.98
N TYR A 76 -12.01 27.37 -5.66
CA TYR A 76 -12.82 26.83 -4.59
C TYR A 76 -13.28 25.40 -4.89
N GLN A 77 -13.78 25.15 -6.10
CA GLN A 77 -14.23 23.81 -6.52
C GLN A 77 -13.08 22.80 -6.56
N TYR A 78 -11.93 23.19 -7.12
CA TYR A 78 -10.72 22.39 -7.14
C TYR A 78 -10.25 22.08 -5.71
N GLY A 79 -10.13 23.10 -4.86
CA GLY A 79 -9.65 22.95 -3.49
C GLY A 79 -10.55 22.06 -2.64
N LYS A 80 -11.88 22.17 -2.80
CA LYS A 80 -12.85 21.26 -2.15
C LYS A 80 -12.70 19.81 -2.61
N ARG A 81 -12.47 19.55 -3.91
CA ARG A 81 -12.20 18.19 -4.42
C ARG A 81 -10.89 17.66 -3.84
N ARG A 82 -9.82 18.44 -3.90
CA ARG A 82 -8.51 18.05 -3.37
C ARG A 82 -8.55 17.79 -1.86
N LEU A 83 -9.35 18.54 -1.11
CA LEU A 83 -9.52 18.34 0.33
C LEU A 83 -10.17 16.99 0.62
N ARG A 84 -11.19 16.60 -0.17
CA ARG A 84 -11.80 15.26 -0.07
C ARG A 84 -10.79 14.16 -0.37
N GLU A 85 -9.92 14.33 -1.37
CA GLU A 85 -8.86 13.36 -1.67
C GLU A 85 -7.88 13.20 -0.50
N ILE A 86 -7.41 14.31 0.09
CA ILE A 86 -6.52 14.28 1.26
C ILE A 86 -7.20 13.61 2.46
N GLU A 87 -8.44 13.95 2.77
CA GLU A 87 -9.17 13.35 3.90
C GLU A 87 -9.42 11.86 3.69
N ARG A 88 -9.72 11.42 2.46
CA ARG A 88 -9.80 10.00 2.10
C ARG A 88 -8.46 9.30 2.32
N ARG A 89 -7.35 9.90 1.87
CA ARG A 89 -6.00 9.33 2.04
C ARG A 89 -5.59 9.24 3.50
N ILE A 90 -5.85 10.26 4.31
CA ILE A 90 -5.60 10.27 5.75
C ILE A 90 -6.36 9.12 6.42
N ARG A 91 -7.67 8.99 6.16
CA ARG A 91 -8.51 7.93 6.74
C ARG A 91 -7.99 6.54 6.38
N PHE A 92 -7.58 6.35 5.12
CA PHE A 92 -6.95 5.12 4.66
C PHE A 92 -5.66 4.81 5.45
N LEU A 93 -4.74 5.77 5.53
CA LEU A 93 -3.44 5.59 6.22
C LEU A 93 -3.63 5.30 7.71
N VAL A 94 -4.50 6.03 8.39
CA VAL A 94 -4.83 5.79 9.81
C VAL A 94 -5.32 4.37 10.02
N LYS A 95 -6.30 3.92 9.22
CA LYS A 95 -6.84 2.56 9.33
C LYS A 95 -5.78 1.48 9.05
N ARG A 96 -4.89 1.73 8.08
CA ARG A 96 -3.81 0.80 7.73
C ARG A 96 -2.74 0.69 8.81
N LEU A 97 -2.34 1.82 9.39
CA LEU A 97 -1.35 1.89 10.47
C LEU A 97 -1.91 1.31 11.78
N ASP A 98 -3.18 1.55 12.09
CA ASP A 98 -3.84 1.02 13.29
C ASP A 98 -3.94 -0.52 13.26
N ALA A 99 -4.20 -1.08 12.08
CA ALA A 99 -4.26 -2.53 11.88
C ALA A 99 -2.88 -3.19 11.68
N ALA A 100 -1.78 -2.42 11.64
CA ALA A 100 -0.46 -2.92 11.24
C ALA A 100 0.21 -3.77 12.35
N GLU A 101 0.66 -4.96 11.98
CA GLU A 101 1.58 -5.76 12.78
C GLU A 101 2.97 -5.67 12.15
N VAL A 102 3.84 -4.88 12.78
CA VAL A 102 5.19 -4.64 12.26
C VAL A 102 6.08 -5.85 12.54
N VAL A 103 6.60 -6.47 11.49
CA VAL A 103 7.49 -7.62 11.56
C VAL A 103 8.80 -7.28 10.88
N ASP A 104 9.89 -7.32 11.65
CA ASP A 104 11.24 -7.04 11.17
C ASP A 104 11.91 -8.30 10.60
N PRO A 105 12.26 -8.33 9.29
CA PRO A 105 13.01 -9.42 8.68
C PRO A 105 14.39 -9.62 9.32
N GLU A 106 15.10 -8.55 9.65
CA GLU A 106 16.47 -8.64 10.17
C GLU A 106 16.50 -9.25 11.57
N ALA A 107 15.48 -8.96 12.39
CA ALA A 107 15.30 -9.61 13.67
C ALA A 107 15.17 -11.13 13.52
N ARG A 108 14.40 -11.61 12.52
CA ARG A 108 14.22 -13.04 12.24
C ARG A 108 15.47 -13.72 11.70
N ALA A 109 16.29 -13.01 10.93
CA ALA A 109 17.57 -13.54 10.44
C ALA A 109 18.47 -14.01 11.59
N ARG A 110 18.45 -13.28 12.73
CA ARG A 110 19.25 -13.61 13.92
C ARG A 110 18.79 -14.88 14.63
N ASP A 111 17.52 -15.25 14.49
CA ASP A 111 16.93 -16.42 15.13
C ASP A 111 17.22 -17.72 14.37
N GLY A 112 17.87 -17.66 13.20
CA GLY A 112 18.27 -18.83 12.42
C GLY A 112 17.10 -19.60 11.81
N VAL A 113 16.00 -18.89 11.49
CA VAL A 113 14.80 -19.50 10.93
C VAL A 113 15.03 -19.86 9.46
N ASP A 114 14.94 -21.15 9.15
CA ASP A 114 15.08 -21.76 7.83
C ASP A 114 13.74 -22.00 7.10
N GLN A 115 12.66 -21.53 7.72
CA GLN A 115 11.29 -21.68 7.23
C GLN A 115 10.76 -20.34 6.70
N VAL A 116 10.02 -20.38 5.59
CA VAL A 116 9.47 -19.18 4.96
C VAL A 116 8.33 -18.59 5.80
N PHE A 117 8.50 -17.32 6.19
CA PHE A 117 7.45 -16.47 6.78
C PHE A 117 7.45 -15.08 6.16
N PHE A 118 6.59 -14.19 6.68
CA PHE A 118 6.62 -12.77 6.34
C PHE A 118 8.04 -12.19 6.53
N GLY A 119 8.49 -11.40 5.55
CA GLY A 119 9.83 -10.82 5.50
C GLY A 119 10.90 -11.73 4.88
N ALA A 120 10.58 -12.99 4.56
CA ALA A 120 11.54 -13.88 3.90
C ALA A 120 11.76 -13.48 2.44
N THR A 121 13.02 -13.53 2.03
CA THR A 121 13.47 -13.55 0.63
C THR A 121 13.71 -14.99 0.23
N VAL A 122 12.99 -15.44 -0.80
CA VAL A 122 12.99 -16.83 -1.26
C VAL A 122 13.48 -16.88 -2.70
N ASP A 123 14.49 -17.70 -2.94
CA ASP A 123 14.87 -18.13 -4.28
C ASP A 123 14.13 -19.42 -4.60
N TYR A 124 13.48 -19.47 -5.76
CA TYR A 124 12.79 -20.65 -6.22
C TYR A 124 13.07 -20.93 -7.70
N ALA A 125 12.96 -22.20 -8.09
CA ALA A 125 13.00 -22.63 -9.48
C ALA A 125 11.60 -23.06 -9.94
N THR A 126 11.21 -22.65 -11.15
CA THR A 126 10.04 -23.23 -11.82
C THR A 126 10.40 -24.58 -12.44
N HIS A 127 9.40 -25.37 -12.82
CA HIS A 127 9.62 -26.63 -13.55
C HIS A 127 10.43 -26.45 -14.86
N ALA A 128 10.39 -25.26 -15.47
CA ALA A 128 11.20 -24.94 -16.65
C ALA A 128 12.68 -24.62 -16.34
N GLY A 129 13.08 -24.69 -15.06
CA GLY A 129 14.43 -24.36 -14.59
C GLY A 129 14.69 -22.85 -14.42
N GLU A 130 13.66 -22.01 -14.58
CA GLU A 130 13.80 -20.56 -14.39
C GLU A 130 13.91 -20.25 -12.90
N ARG A 131 14.99 -19.56 -12.52
CA ARG A 131 15.20 -19.12 -11.14
C ARG A 131 14.64 -17.73 -10.95
N ARG A 132 13.88 -17.55 -9.87
CA ARG A 132 13.32 -16.26 -9.47
C ARG A 132 13.55 -16.03 -7.99
N THR A 133 13.71 -14.76 -7.64
CA THR A 133 13.86 -14.30 -6.26
C THR A 133 12.67 -13.42 -5.92
N ILE A 134 11.99 -13.71 -4.82
CA ILE A 134 10.92 -12.87 -4.30
C ILE A 134 11.11 -12.57 -2.82
N SER A 135 10.60 -11.44 -2.34
CA SER A 135 10.50 -11.14 -0.92
C SER A 135 9.04 -10.99 -0.51
N ILE A 136 8.64 -11.65 0.57
CA ILE A 136 7.27 -11.64 1.07
C ILE A 136 7.06 -10.41 1.95
N VAL A 137 6.26 -9.46 1.49
CA VAL A 137 6.02 -8.16 2.14
C VAL A 137 4.53 -7.89 2.36
N GLY A 138 4.22 -6.76 3.01
CA GLY A 138 2.85 -6.28 3.20
C GLY A 138 2.16 -5.91 1.88
N ILE A 139 0.84 -5.82 1.91
CA ILE A 139 0.02 -5.43 0.74
C ILE A 139 0.39 -4.03 0.26
N ASP A 140 0.72 -3.13 1.19
CA ASP A 140 1.07 -1.74 0.91
C ASP A 140 2.54 -1.55 0.48
N GLU A 141 3.31 -2.65 0.37
CA GLU A 141 4.78 -2.66 0.15
C GLU A 141 5.20 -3.38 -1.14
N THR A 142 4.26 -3.84 -1.95
CA THR A 142 4.54 -4.65 -3.14
C THR A 142 5.22 -3.85 -4.23
N ASP A 143 6.15 -4.48 -4.91
CA ASP A 143 6.90 -3.93 -6.02
C ASP A 143 7.47 -5.07 -6.87
N THR A 144 6.83 -5.34 -8.01
CA THR A 144 7.23 -6.43 -8.91
C THR A 144 8.62 -6.23 -9.49
N ALA A 145 9.07 -4.99 -9.69
CA ALA A 145 10.40 -4.71 -10.23
C ALA A 145 11.51 -5.07 -9.23
N ARG A 146 11.20 -5.01 -7.92
CA ARG A 146 12.09 -5.44 -6.83
C ARG A 146 11.84 -6.88 -6.36
N GLY A 147 10.90 -7.60 -6.99
CA GLY A 147 10.49 -8.94 -6.54
C GLY A 147 9.71 -8.94 -5.21
N TYR A 148 9.15 -7.81 -4.79
CA TYR A 148 8.38 -7.69 -3.56
C TYR A 148 6.94 -8.12 -3.79
N VAL A 149 6.58 -9.26 -3.21
CA VAL A 149 5.29 -9.92 -3.41
C VAL A 149 4.49 -9.86 -2.12
N SER A 150 3.20 -9.55 -2.24
CA SER A 150 2.31 -9.51 -1.07
C SER A 150 2.17 -10.89 -0.44
N TRP A 151 2.14 -10.94 0.89
CA TRP A 151 1.89 -12.17 1.64
C TRP A 151 0.54 -12.85 1.32
N ILE A 152 -0.43 -12.12 0.76
CA ILE A 152 -1.71 -12.71 0.32
C ILE A 152 -1.66 -13.32 -1.08
N ALA A 153 -0.57 -13.11 -1.83
CA ALA A 153 -0.42 -13.65 -3.18
C ALA A 153 -0.40 -15.20 -3.16
N PRO A 154 -0.93 -15.88 -4.19
CA PRO A 154 -0.97 -17.34 -4.25
C PRO A 154 0.39 -18.01 -4.02
N ILE A 155 1.45 -17.47 -4.64
CA ILE A 155 2.82 -17.97 -4.47
C ILE A 155 3.34 -17.78 -3.05
N ALA A 156 3.15 -16.60 -2.44
CA ALA A 156 3.59 -16.33 -1.07
C ALA A 156 2.86 -17.24 -0.06
N ARG A 157 1.56 -17.49 -0.29
CA ARG A 157 0.76 -18.41 0.54
C ARG A 157 1.22 -19.86 0.39
N ALA A 158 1.59 -20.29 -0.81
CA ALA A 158 2.09 -21.64 -1.05
C ALA A 158 3.49 -21.84 -0.45
N LEU A 159 4.35 -20.83 -0.53
CA LEU A 159 5.69 -20.87 0.05
C LEU A 159 5.67 -20.76 1.58
N THR A 160 4.63 -20.19 2.18
CA THR A 160 4.55 -20.02 3.64
C THR A 160 4.70 -21.37 4.34
N LYS A 161 5.64 -21.45 5.30
CA LYS A 161 6.07 -22.67 6.02
C LYS A 161 6.90 -23.68 5.22
N ALA A 162 7.18 -23.44 3.94
CA ALA A 162 8.14 -24.25 3.19
C ALA A 162 9.57 -24.00 3.69
N ARG A 163 10.47 -24.93 3.37
CA ARG A 163 11.91 -24.90 3.64
C ARG A 163 12.68 -25.11 2.34
N GLU A 164 13.98 -24.88 2.39
CA GLU A 164 14.88 -25.25 1.30
C GLU A 164 14.72 -26.74 0.92
N GLY A 165 14.60 -27.01 -0.38
CA GLY A 165 14.35 -28.32 -0.96
C GLY A 165 12.87 -28.72 -1.07
N ASP A 166 11.94 -27.96 -0.49
CA ASP A 166 10.51 -28.26 -0.61
C ASP A 166 9.98 -27.87 -2.00
N VAL A 167 9.08 -28.69 -2.53
CA VAL A 167 8.31 -28.38 -3.75
C VAL A 167 6.89 -27.98 -3.35
N VAL A 168 6.44 -26.81 -3.80
CA VAL A 168 5.10 -26.29 -3.53
C VAL A 168 4.35 -26.02 -4.83
N SER A 169 3.03 -26.18 -4.79
CA SER A 169 2.16 -25.90 -5.93
C SER A 169 1.19 -24.76 -5.61
N PHE A 170 0.92 -23.93 -6.61
CA PHE A 170 -0.08 -22.87 -6.53
C PHE A 170 -0.81 -22.70 -7.86
N ARG A 171 -1.99 -22.09 -7.80
CA ARG A 171 -2.79 -21.80 -9.01
C ARG A 171 -2.43 -20.43 -9.56
N THR A 172 -2.13 -20.38 -10.85
CA THR A 172 -2.06 -19.18 -11.67
C THR A 172 -3.23 -19.15 -12.66
N PRO A 173 -3.50 -18.01 -13.32
CA PRO A 173 -4.47 -17.96 -14.42
C PRO A 173 -4.12 -18.92 -15.58
N ALA A 174 -2.86 -19.32 -15.72
CA ALA A 174 -2.39 -20.23 -16.77
C ALA A 174 -2.48 -21.72 -16.37
N GLY A 175 -2.74 -22.04 -15.10
CA GLY A 175 -2.84 -23.42 -14.62
C GLY A 175 -2.26 -23.60 -13.21
N VAL A 176 -2.01 -24.86 -12.83
CA VAL A 176 -1.23 -25.16 -11.62
C VAL A 176 0.24 -25.04 -11.98
N GLU A 177 0.99 -24.30 -11.17
CA GLU A 177 2.43 -24.15 -11.29
C GLU A 177 3.09 -24.78 -10.05
N GLU A 178 4.18 -25.52 -10.29
CA GLU A 178 5.02 -26.11 -9.25
C GLU A 178 6.37 -25.40 -9.22
N VAL A 179 6.83 -25.09 -8.01
CA VAL A 179 8.12 -24.44 -7.77
C VAL A 179 8.87 -25.15 -6.65
N GLU A 180 10.18 -25.27 -6.81
CA GLU A 180 11.10 -25.79 -5.82
C GLU A 180 11.77 -24.63 -5.08
N VAL A 181 11.76 -24.68 -3.75
CA VAL A 181 12.45 -23.70 -2.89
C VAL A 181 13.94 -24.00 -2.89
N LEU A 182 14.74 -23.08 -3.43
CA LEU A 182 16.19 -23.23 -3.51
C LEU A 182 16.91 -22.66 -2.30
N GLU A 183 16.41 -21.57 -1.74
CA GLU A 183 17.06 -20.90 -0.61
C GLU A 183 16.07 -19.99 0.11
N VAL A 184 16.17 -19.93 1.44
CA VAL A 184 15.39 -19.01 2.28
C VAL A 184 16.34 -18.12 3.06
N ARG A 185 16.23 -16.81 2.85
CA ARG A 185 17.02 -15.78 3.54
C ARG A 185 16.13 -14.72 4.14
N TYR A 186 16.60 -14.09 5.20
CA TYR A 186 15.99 -12.89 5.76
C TYR A 186 16.96 -11.73 5.56
N LEU A 187 16.69 -10.90 4.54
CA LEU A 187 17.55 -9.79 4.14
C LEU A 187 16.90 -8.45 4.49
N PRO A 188 17.70 -7.37 4.63
CA PRO A 188 17.16 -6.02 4.69
C PRO A 188 16.31 -5.69 3.46
N LEU A 189 15.11 -5.15 3.68
CA LEU A 189 14.17 -4.80 2.61
C LEU A 189 14.02 -3.28 2.49
N ALA A 190 14.15 -2.74 1.28
CA ALA A 190 14.08 -1.31 0.99
C ALA A 190 12.63 -0.80 0.86
N THR A 191 11.76 -1.19 1.78
CA THR A 191 10.32 -0.85 1.79
C THR A 191 10.02 0.58 2.27
N GLY A 192 11.02 1.23 2.90
CA GLY A 192 10.93 2.62 3.34
C GLY A 192 11.01 3.65 2.20
N THR A 193 11.43 3.23 1.01
CA THR A 193 11.55 4.12 -0.15
C THR A 193 10.42 3.85 -1.14
N ALA A 194 9.85 4.93 -1.70
CA ALA A 194 8.84 4.81 -2.75
C ALA A 194 9.39 4.03 -3.96
N PRO A 195 8.53 3.24 -4.66
CA PRO A 195 8.95 2.40 -5.79
C PRO A 195 9.69 3.11 -6.92
N ASP A 196 9.46 4.41 -7.13
CA ASP A 196 10.14 5.21 -8.17
C ASP A 196 11.49 5.82 -7.75
N ALA A 197 11.94 5.64 -6.50
CA ALA A 197 13.15 6.29 -6.01
C ALA A 197 14.45 5.50 -6.26
N VAL A 198 14.36 4.26 -6.77
CA VAL A 198 15.55 3.47 -7.14
C VAL A 198 16.04 3.96 -8.50
N GLN A 199 16.87 5.00 -8.51
CA GLN A 199 17.68 5.31 -9.67
C GLN A 199 18.48 4.05 -10.06
N PRO A 200 18.50 3.66 -11.35
CA PRO A 200 19.28 2.50 -11.76
C PRO A 200 20.73 2.72 -11.34
N ALA A 201 21.29 1.73 -10.64
CA ALA A 201 22.68 1.73 -10.22
C ALA A 201 23.54 2.16 -11.41
N ARG A 202 24.21 3.31 -11.27
CA ARG A 202 25.19 3.76 -12.26
C ARG A 202 26.23 2.65 -12.38
N LEU A 203 26.23 1.96 -13.53
CA LEU A 203 27.35 1.14 -13.94
C LEU A 203 28.58 2.04 -13.91
N THR A 204 29.42 1.89 -12.89
CA THR A 204 30.76 2.43 -12.90
C THR A 204 31.48 1.78 -14.07
N ARG A 205 31.66 2.53 -15.16
CA ARG A 205 32.67 2.20 -16.17
C ARG A 205 34.02 2.20 -15.45
N ALA A 206 34.53 1.01 -15.18
CA ALA A 206 35.96 0.83 -15.01
C ALA A 206 36.61 1.13 -16.37
N GLY A 207 37.37 2.20 -16.44
CA GLY A 207 38.14 2.63 -17.60
C GLY A 207 39.13 3.68 -17.16
N GLY A 208 40.39 3.26 -17.00
CA GLY A 208 41.54 4.07 -16.58
C GLY A 208 42.62 3.18 -16.01
#